data_AF-A0A6I8SL01-F1
#
_entry.id   AF-A0A6I8SL01-F1
#
_cell.length_a   1.000
_cell.length_b   1.000
_cell.length_c   1.000
_cell.angle_alpha   90.00
_cell.angle_beta   90.00
_cell.angle_gamma   90.00
#
_symmetry.space_group_name_H-M   'P 1'
#
loop_
_entity.id
_entity.type
_entity.pdbx_description
1 polymer ?
#
loop_
_entity_poly.entity_id
_entity_poly.type
_entity_poly.pdbx_seq_one_letter_code
_entity_poly.pdbx_strand_id
1 'polypeptide(L)'
;MRAAPTAVLTALTALSAYYVYSPLPSTVSEPWKLMLLDATFRCAQDLSNLAHYFGFSHHLRVLNFVSGYFDQLDPVSSEHLKVTDTVFDGVEVRIFEPTKAFDKNLKKSIVYIHGGGWALGSARMRSYDSLCRKISEDVNAVVVSIEYRLVPDVHFPEQLNDAVAATKYFLHPEVLAEYSVDPSRIAVSGDSAGGNLAAAVCQQVEVEGEEMLQYFSATQLRPSVYVICYAYVWDLL
;
A
#
# COMPACT_ATOMS: atom_id res chain seq x y z
N MET A 1 -44.33 -32.96 -3.04
CA MET A 1 -44.18 -31.48 -3.03
C MET A 1 -42.76 -31.01 -2.64
N ARG A 2 -41.68 -31.69 -3.06
CA ARG A 2 -40.28 -31.29 -2.74
C ARG A 2 -39.48 -30.78 -3.95
N ALA A 3 -40.07 -30.73 -5.14
CA ALA A 3 -39.35 -30.41 -6.38
C ALA A 3 -38.96 -28.93 -6.50
N ALA A 4 -39.74 -28.01 -5.93
CA ALA A 4 -39.49 -26.57 -6.08
C ALA A 4 -38.21 -26.10 -5.35
N PRO A 5 -37.94 -26.47 -4.08
CA PRO A 5 -36.67 -26.12 -3.42
C PRO A 5 -35.45 -26.71 -4.12
N THR A 6 -35.55 -27.96 -4.60
CA THR A 6 -34.46 -28.62 -5.33
C THR A 6 -34.17 -27.92 -6.67
N ALA A 7 -35.21 -27.55 -7.42
CA ALA A 7 -35.05 -26.84 -8.69
C ALA A 7 -34.41 -25.46 -8.52
N VAL A 8 -34.81 -24.70 -7.48
CA VAL A 8 -34.22 -23.41 -7.15
C VAL A 8 -32.74 -23.56 -6.78
N LEU A 9 -32.40 -24.53 -5.93
CA LEU A 9 -31.02 -24.78 -5.55
C LEU A 9 -30.15 -25.16 -6.75
N THR A 10 -30.64 -26.03 -7.64
CA THR A 10 -29.92 -26.41 -8.87
C THR A 10 -29.70 -25.20 -9.78
N ALA A 11 -30.71 -24.36 -9.97
CA ALA A 11 -30.58 -23.16 -10.80
C ALA A 11 -29.57 -22.16 -10.21
N LEU A 12 -29.62 -21.90 -8.90
CA LEU A 12 -28.66 -21.02 -8.23
C LEU A 12 -27.23 -21.56 -8.33
N THR A 13 -27.02 -22.86 -8.12
CA THR A 13 -25.69 -23.48 -8.28
C THR A 13 -25.18 -23.36 -9.72
N ALA A 14 -26.04 -23.57 -10.72
CA ALA A 14 -25.66 -23.44 -12.13
C ALA A 14 -25.29 -21.99 -12.49
N LEU A 15 -26.05 -21.01 -12.00
CA LEU A 15 -25.75 -19.58 -12.20
C LEU A 15 -24.45 -19.18 -11.51
N SER A 16 -24.22 -19.63 -10.28
CA SER A 16 -22.97 -19.39 -9.56
C SER A 16 -21.77 -20.02 -10.28
N ALA A 17 -21.90 -21.26 -10.74
CA ALA A 17 -20.85 -21.93 -11.51
C ALA A 17 -20.55 -21.20 -12.82
N TYR A 18 -21.60 -20.72 -13.51
CA TYR A 18 -21.46 -19.91 -14.72
C TYR A 18 -20.78 -18.57 -14.46
N TYR A 19 -21.13 -17.88 -13.37
CA TYR A 19 -20.51 -16.61 -12.99
C TYR A 19 -19.01 -16.77 -12.69
N VAL A 20 -18.64 -17.85 -11.98
CA VAL A 20 -17.24 -18.17 -11.67
C VAL A 20 -16.46 -18.55 -12.94
N TYR A 21 -17.09 -19.25 -13.87
CA TYR A 21 -16.42 -19.72 -15.07
C TYR A 21 -15.99 -18.57 -16.00
N SER A 22 -14.69 -18.46 -16.23
CA SER A 22 -14.10 -17.57 -17.23
C SER A 22 -13.01 -18.35 -17.98
N PRO A 23 -13.12 -18.58 -19.30
CA PRO A 23 -12.21 -19.47 -20.01
C PRO A 23 -10.76 -18.93 -19.98
N LEU A 24 -9.85 -19.71 -19.41
CA LEU A 24 -8.43 -19.40 -19.31
C LEU A 24 -7.60 -20.34 -20.20
N PRO A 25 -6.43 -19.90 -20.69
CA PRO A 25 -5.50 -20.76 -21.43
C PRO A 25 -5.11 -22.00 -20.63
N SER A 26 -4.94 -23.14 -21.32
CA SER A 26 -4.57 -24.42 -20.69
C SER A 26 -3.17 -24.43 -20.09
N THR A 27 -2.37 -23.38 -20.30
CA THR A 27 -1.04 -23.21 -19.72
C THR A 27 -1.08 -22.75 -18.25
N VAL A 28 -2.24 -22.32 -17.76
CA VAL A 28 -2.41 -21.95 -16.35
C VAL A 28 -2.52 -23.21 -15.51
N SER A 29 -1.62 -23.39 -14.55
CA SER A 29 -1.58 -24.59 -13.68
C SER A 29 -2.85 -24.75 -12.83
N GLU A 30 -3.37 -23.63 -12.29
CA GLU A 30 -4.52 -23.64 -11.37
C GLU A 30 -5.61 -22.64 -11.83
N PRO A 31 -6.28 -22.89 -12.97
CA PRO A 31 -7.20 -21.94 -13.59
C PRO A 31 -8.42 -21.65 -12.71
N TRP A 32 -8.88 -22.64 -11.93
CA TRP A 32 -10.04 -22.47 -11.05
C TRP A 32 -9.78 -21.48 -9.90
N LYS A 33 -8.54 -21.35 -9.41
CA LYS A 33 -8.19 -20.37 -8.38
C LYS A 33 -8.27 -18.95 -8.93
N LEU A 34 -7.75 -18.74 -10.15
CA LEU A 34 -7.83 -17.45 -10.82
C LEU A 34 -9.28 -17.09 -11.18
N MET A 35 -10.07 -18.05 -11.66
CA MET A 35 -11.49 -17.87 -11.93
C MET A 35 -12.26 -17.46 -10.67
N LEU A 36 -12.01 -18.12 -9.53
CA LEU A 36 -12.64 -17.79 -8.26
C LEU A 36 -12.23 -16.41 -7.75
N LEU A 37 -10.94 -16.07 -7.87
CA LEU A 37 -10.42 -14.75 -7.51
C LEU A 37 -11.05 -13.64 -8.37
N ASP A 38 -11.06 -13.81 -9.69
CA ASP A 38 -11.70 -12.90 -10.63
C ASP A 38 -13.19 -12.72 -10.36
N ALA A 39 -13.91 -13.83 -10.11
CA ALA A 39 -15.33 -13.77 -9.75
C ALA A 39 -15.56 -13.00 -8.44
N THR A 40 -14.65 -13.10 -7.47
CA THR A 40 -14.72 -12.33 -6.22
C THR A 40 -14.54 -10.84 -6.48
N PHE A 41 -13.55 -10.46 -7.32
CA PHE A 41 -13.34 -9.07 -7.74
C PHE A 41 -14.54 -8.50 -8.49
N ARG A 42 -15.07 -9.25 -9.48
CA ARG A 42 -16.27 -8.85 -10.23
C ARG A 42 -17.46 -8.67 -9.31
N CYS A 43 -17.66 -9.57 -8.34
CA CYS A 43 -18.76 -9.46 -7.38
C CYS A 43 -18.66 -8.19 -6.53
N ALA A 44 -17.47 -7.88 -6.02
CA ALA A 44 -17.23 -6.65 -5.27
C ALA A 44 -17.48 -5.39 -6.11
N GLN A 45 -17.06 -5.41 -7.38
CA GLN A 45 -17.28 -4.31 -8.32
C GLN A 45 -18.76 -4.15 -8.69
N ASP A 46 -19.47 -5.24 -8.97
CA ASP A 46 -20.90 -5.25 -9.28
C ASP A 46 -21.71 -4.71 -8.10
N LEU A 47 -21.39 -5.14 -6.86
CA LEU A 47 -22.00 -4.62 -5.65
C LEU A 47 -21.75 -3.10 -5.49
N SER A 48 -20.52 -2.66 -5.76
CA SER A 48 -20.13 -1.25 -5.67
C SER A 48 -20.86 -0.38 -6.73
N ASN A 49 -20.99 -0.90 -7.94
CA ASN A 49 -21.73 -0.25 -9.03
C ASN A 49 -23.23 -0.19 -8.71
N LEU A 50 -23.79 -1.23 -8.12
CA LEU A 50 -25.19 -1.25 -7.69
C LEU A 50 -25.45 -0.22 -6.59
N ALA A 51 -24.57 -0.13 -5.59
CA ALA A 51 -24.66 0.88 -4.54
C ALA A 51 -24.55 2.31 -5.11
N HIS A 52 -23.69 2.51 -6.11
CA HIS A 52 -23.60 3.78 -6.82
C HIS A 52 -24.86 4.10 -7.62
N TYR A 53 -25.41 3.11 -8.34
CA TYR A 53 -26.64 3.26 -9.12
C TYR A 53 -27.84 3.67 -8.25
N PHE A 54 -27.93 3.13 -7.03
CA PHE A 54 -28.96 3.54 -6.06
C PHE A 54 -28.66 4.87 -5.35
N GLY A 55 -27.53 5.52 -5.65
CA GLY A 55 -27.17 6.82 -5.09
C GLY A 55 -26.64 6.79 -3.66
N PHE A 56 -26.22 5.63 -3.14
CA PHE A 56 -25.73 5.53 -1.77
C PHE A 56 -24.34 6.14 -1.57
N SER A 57 -23.41 5.90 -2.50
CA SER A 57 -22.04 6.45 -2.47
C SER A 57 -21.36 6.35 -3.83
N HIS A 58 -20.14 6.87 -3.97
CA HIS A 58 -19.33 6.65 -5.17
C HIS A 58 -18.82 5.21 -5.22
N HIS A 59 -18.89 4.55 -6.38
CA HIS A 59 -18.53 3.13 -6.52
C HIS A 59 -17.12 2.81 -5.99
N LEU A 60 -16.12 3.66 -6.20
CA LEU A 60 -14.76 3.45 -5.67
C LEU A 60 -14.69 3.52 -4.14
N ARG A 61 -15.50 4.37 -3.48
CA ARG A 61 -15.55 4.41 -2.01
C ARG A 61 -16.16 3.13 -1.47
N VAL A 62 -17.22 2.63 -2.12
CA VAL A 62 -17.83 1.34 -1.76
C VAL A 62 -16.87 0.19 -2.01
N LEU A 63 -16.16 0.22 -3.13
CA LEU A 63 -15.17 -0.80 -3.46
C LEU A 63 -14.03 -0.82 -2.44
N ASN A 64 -13.46 0.34 -2.10
CA ASN A 64 -12.44 0.43 -1.06
C ASN A 64 -12.99 -0.03 0.30
N PHE A 65 -14.25 0.29 0.60
CA PHE A 65 -14.91 -0.15 1.81
C PHE A 65 -15.03 -1.68 1.90
N VAL A 66 -15.55 -2.31 0.85
CA VAL A 66 -15.72 -3.77 0.74
C VAL A 66 -14.37 -4.48 0.75
N SER A 67 -13.36 -3.90 0.11
CA SER A 67 -12.03 -4.49 0.00
C SER A 67 -11.16 -4.32 1.25
N GLY A 68 -11.34 -3.27 2.04
CA GLY A 68 -10.33 -2.90 3.06
C GLY A 68 -10.81 -2.25 4.35
N TYR A 69 -12.04 -1.75 4.44
CA TYR A 69 -12.43 -0.94 5.61
C TYR A 69 -12.61 -1.77 6.88
N PHE A 70 -13.14 -3.00 6.77
CA PHE A 70 -13.19 -3.93 7.91
C PHE A 70 -11.82 -4.51 8.29
N ASP A 71 -10.78 -4.20 7.51
CA ASP A 71 -9.43 -4.73 7.67
C ASP A 71 -8.41 -3.66 8.08
N GLN A 72 -8.86 -2.44 8.39
CA GLN A 72 -7.99 -1.41 8.95
C GLN A 72 -7.69 -1.71 10.42
N LEU A 73 -6.42 -1.56 10.79
CA LEU A 73 -5.91 -1.82 12.12
C LEU A 73 -5.55 -0.52 12.83
N ASP A 74 -5.81 -0.45 14.13
CA ASP A 74 -5.17 0.53 15.00
C ASP A 74 -3.66 0.26 15.11
N PRO A 75 -2.83 1.29 15.32
CA PRO A 75 -1.40 1.12 15.49
C PRO A 75 -1.09 0.44 16.83
N VAL A 76 -0.89 -0.88 16.81
CA VAL A 76 -0.53 -1.66 18.00
C VAL A 76 0.96 -1.95 18.02
N SER A 77 1.65 -1.53 19.08
CA SER A 77 3.06 -1.83 19.31
C SER A 77 3.25 -3.23 19.92
N SER A 78 4.39 -3.86 19.62
CA SER A 78 4.85 -5.10 20.24
C SER A 78 6.15 -4.86 21.03
N GLU A 79 6.68 -5.89 21.69
CA GLU A 79 7.99 -5.81 22.36
C GLU A 79 9.11 -5.42 21.39
N HIS A 80 9.03 -5.85 20.13
CA HIS A 80 10.10 -5.72 19.14
C HIS A 80 9.87 -4.59 18.13
N LEU A 81 8.66 -4.03 18.11
CA LEU A 81 8.26 -3.07 17.09
C LEU A 81 7.28 -2.05 17.66
N LYS A 82 7.69 -0.79 17.66
CA LYS A 82 6.82 0.34 17.99
C LYS A 82 6.08 0.77 16.73
N VAL A 83 4.76 0.85 16.80
CA VAL A 83 3.91 1.28 15.67
C VAL A 83 3.12 2.51 16.08
N THR A 84 3.19 3.56 15.27
CA THR A 84 2.57 4.86 15.55
C THR A 84 2.01 5.48 14.28
N ASP A 85 0.83 6.09 14.39
CA ASP A 85 0.27 6.95 13.34
C ASP A 85 0.65 8.41 13.65
N THR A 86 1.09 9.15 12.63
CA THR A 86 1.43 10.57 12.71
C THR A 86 1.17 11.26 11.37
N VAL A 87 1.50 12.55 11.26
CA VAL A 87 1.29 13.37 10.07
C VAL A 87 2.61 14.01 9.64
N PHE A 88 2.97 13.81 8.38
CA PHE A 88 4.15 14.39 7.72
C PHE A 88 3.69 15.34 6.62
N ASP A 89 3.94 16.64 6.79
CA ASP A 89 3.51 17.70 5.87
C ASP A 89 2.03 17.62 5.44
N GLY A 90 1.14 17.35 6.40
CA GLY A 90 -0.31 17.22 6.15
C GLY A 90 -0.75 15.85 5.62
N VAL A 91 0.16 14.91 5.40
CA VAL A 91 -0.13 13.54 4.94
C VAL A 91 -0.05 12.56 6.11
N GLU A 92 -1.08 11.75 6.30
CA GLU A 92 -1.07 10.71 7.33
C GLU A 92 -0.03 9.63 6.98
N VAL A 93 0.71 9.18 7.98
CA VAL A 93 1.69 8.10 7.84
C VAL A 93 1.61 7.15 9.04
N ARG A 94 1.88 5.87 8.79
CA ARG A 94 2.10 4.87 9.83
C ARG A 94 3.58 4.50 9.87
N ILE A 95 4.18 4.64 11.04
CA ILE A 95 5.59 4.37 11.28
C ILE A 95 5.74 3.05 12.03
N PHE A 96 6.63 2.20 11.54
CA PHE A 96 7.05 0.95 12.18
C PHE A 96 8.52 1.09 12.55
N GLU A 97 8.79 1.22 13.84
CA GLU A 97 10.11 1.46 14.39
C GLU A 97 10.60 0.23 15.18
N PRO A 98 11.68 -0.45 14.76
CA PRO A 98 12.21 -1.58 15.51
C PRO A 98 12.80 -1.09 16.84
N THR A 99 12.42 -1.75 17.93
CA THR A 99 12.81 -1.37 19.31
C THR A 99 14.14 -2.00 19.74
N LYS A 100 14.57 -3.07 19.09
CA LYS A 100 15.87 -3.70 19.36
C LYS A 100 17.00 -2.75 18.97
N ALA A 101 17.73 -2.26 19.96
CA ALA A 101 18.97 -1.54 19.74
C ALA A 101 20.03 -2.52 19.22
N PHE A 102 20.34 -2.46 17.93
CA PHE A 102 21.47 -3.18 17.36
C PHE A 102 22.66 -2.24 17.24
N ASP A 103 23.46 -2.20 18.32
CA ASP A 103 24.65 -1.37 18.48
C ASP A 103 24.42 0.13 18.29
N LYS A 104 25.44 0.95 18.57
CA LYS A 104 25.41 2.43 18.48
C LYS A 104 25.24 2.98 17.04
N ASN A 105 24.69 2.18 16.13
CA ASN A 105 24.59 2.48 14.72
C ASN A 105 23.19 3.00 14.38
N LEU A 106 23.14 4.03 13.54
CA LEU A 106 21.89 4.53 12.98
C LEU A 106 21.13 3.40 12.23
N LYS A 107 19.80 3.47 12.20
CA LYS A 107 18.89 2.50 11.56
C LYS A 107 18.80 2.74 10.05
N LYS A 108 18.48 1.70 9.28
CA LYS A 108 18.04 1.88 7.88
C LYS A 108 16.60 2.40 7.87
N SER A 109 16.13 2.94 6.76
CA SER A 109 14.70 3.22 6.58
C SER A 109 14.16 2.83 5.21
N ILE A 110 12.85 2.59 5.17
CA ILE A 110 12.07 2.34 3.97
C ILE A 110 10.81 3.21 4.02
N VAL A 111 10.64 4.07 3.03
CA VAL A 111 9.34 4.69 2.75
C VAL A 111 8.54 3.71 1.89
N TYR A 112 7.35 3.32 2.36
CA TYR A 112 6.47 2.38 1.67
C TYR A 112 5.20 3.07 1.18
N ILE A 113 4.88 2.88 -0.09
CA ILE A 113 3.69 3.44 -0.74
C ILE A 113 2.81 2.28 -1.20
N HIS A 114 1.61 2.17 -0.64
CA HIS A 114 0.72 1.05 -0.93
C HIS A 114 0.13 1.10 -2.35
N GLY A 115 -0.15 -0.06 -2.91
CA GLY A 115 -0.88 -0.23 -4.18
C GLY A 115 -2.37 0.08 -4.10
N GLY A 116 -3.11 -0.34 -5.13
CA GLY A 116 -4.58 -0.16 -5.20
C GLY A 116 -5.07 0.78 -6.30
N GLY A 117 -4.30 0.98 -7.37
CA GLY A 117 -4.75 1.75 -8.54
C GLY A 117 -5.07 3.22 -8.27
N TRP A 118 -4.47 3.79 -7.21
CA TRP A 118 -4.75 5.14 -6.69
C TRP A 118 -6.19 5.37 -6.22
N ALA A 119 -6.99 4.31 -6.11
CA ALA A 119 -8.40 4.36 -5.73
C ALA A 119 -8.74 3.48 -4.53
N LEU A 120 -7.87 2.51 -4.22
CA LEU A 120 -8.06 1.50 -3.18
C LEU A 120 -6.82 1.41 -2.29
N GLY A 121 -6.99 0.76 -1.15
CA GLY A 121 -5.92 0.52 -0.18
C GLY A 121 -5.90 1.53 0.96
N SER A 122 -5.00 1.29 1.89
CA SER A 122 -4.67 2.16 3.02
C SER A 122 -3.40 1.62 3.68
N ALA A 123 -2.56 2.50 4.19
CA ALA A 123 -1.44 2.18 5.08
C ALA A 123 -1.87 1.45 6.35
N ARG A 124 -3.15 1.56 6.75
CA ARG A 124 -3.75 0.89 7.91
C ARG A 124 -4.30 -0.50 7.62
N MET A 125 -4.42 -0.89 6.35
CA MET A 125 -4.97 -2.20 5.95
C MET A 125 -4.08 -3.33 6.48
N ARG A 126 -4.66 -4.40 7.04
CA ARG A 126 -3.92 -5.51 7.66
C ARG A 126 -2.84 -6.09 6.77
N SER A 127 -3.11 -6.24 5.47
CA SER A 127 -2.13 -6.75 4.50
C SER A 127 -0.88 -5.87 4.44
N TYR A 128 -1.05 -4.56 4.31
CA TYR A 128 0.05 -3.59 4.27
C TYR A 128 0.69 -3.38 5.64
N ASP A 129 -0.09 -3.38 6.72
CA ASP A 129 0.42 -3.33 8.10
C ASP A 129 1.32 -4.55 8.38
N SER A 130 0.83 -5.76 8.09
CA SER A 130 1.59 -7.01 8.27
C SER A 130 2.85 -7.05 7.41
N LEU A 131 2.78 -6.57 6.17
CA LEU A 131 3.94 -6.44 5.28
C LEU A 131 4.97 -5.46 5.85
N CYS A 132 4.56 -4.27 6.29
CA CYS A 132 5.46 -3.27 6.84
C CYS A 132 6.11 -3.71 8.16
N ARG A 133 5.35 -4.40 9.03
CA ARG A 133 5.90 -5.03 10.24
C ARG A 133 6.99 -6.03 9.89
N LYS A 134 6.68 -6.96 8.99
CA LYS A 134 7.63 -7.99 8.55
C LYS A 134 8.88 -7.39 7.93
N ILE A 135 8.74 -6.40 7.05
CA ILE A 135 9.87 -5.66 6.47
C ILE A 135 10.71 -5.03 7.59
N SER A 136 10.08 -4.30 8.51
CA SER A 136 10.77 -3.60 9.59
C SER A 136 11.58 -4.56 10.47
N GLU A 137 11.00 -5.70 10.83
CA GLU A 137 11.61 -6.74 11.65
C GLU A 137 12.73 -7.50 10.91
N ASP A 138 12.49 -7.91 9.67
CA ASP A 138 13.42 -8.73 8.88
C ASP A 138 14.69 -7.96 8.49
N VAL A 139 14.56 -6.67 8.12
CA VAL A 139 15.71 -5.86 7.66
C VAL A 139 16.23 -4.86 8.71
N ASN A 140 15.61 -4.84 9.90
CA ASN A 140 15.89 -3.89 10.98
C ASN A 140 15.88 -2.43 10.49
N ALA A 141 14.76 -2.02 9.91
CA ALA A 141 14.57 -0.71 9.31
C ALA A 141 13.34 0.00 9.85
N VAL A 142 13.41 1.32 9.98
CA VAL A 142 12.23 2.16 10.21
C VAL A 142 11.41 2.17 8.91
N VAL A 143 10.16 1.72 8.97
CA VAL A 143 9.26 1.75 7.80
C VAL A 143 8.26 2.88 7.97
N VAL A 144 8.16 3.77 6.99
CA VAL A 144 7.17 4.85 6.94
C VAL A 144 6.18 4.52 5.84
N SER A 145 5.00 4.03 6.20
CA SER A 145 3.91 3.69 5.28
C SER A 145 3.03 4.92 5.06
N ILE A 146 2.91 5.38 3.81
CA ILE A 146 2.21 6.62 3.45
C ILE A 146 0.72 6.35 3.16
N GLU A 147 -0.17 7.10 3.80
CA GLU A 147 -1.60 7.15 3.51
C GLU A 147 -1.89 8.33 2.57
N TYR A 148 -1.70 8.12 1.27
CA TYR A 148 -1.96 9.14 0.26
C TYR A 148 -3.45 9.19 -0.11
N ARG A 149 -3.95 10.37 -0.51
CA ARG A 149 -5.38 10.55 -0.86
C ARG A 149 -5.76 9.72 -2.08
N LEU A 150 -7.02 9.27 -2.18
CA LEU A 150 -7.45 8.36 -3.25
C LEU A 150 -8.49 8.99 -4.19
N VAL A 151 -8.61 8.44 -5.40
CA VAL A 151 -9.76 8.69 -6.28
C VAL A 151 -11.01 8.12 -5.59
N PRO A 152 -12.16 8.83 -5.57
CA PRO A 152 -12.51 10.02 -6.38
C PRO A 152 -12.23 11.37 -5.72
N ASP A 153 -11.72 11.39 -4.48
CA ASP A 153 -11.57 12.62 -3.70
C ASP A 153 -10.51 13.54 -4.29
N VAL A 154 -9.43 12.95 -4.80
CA VAL A 154 -8.39 13.64 -5.55
C VAL A 154 -8.07 12.91 -6.85
N HIS A 155 -7.50 13.64 -7.80
CA HIS A 155 -7.04 13.10 -9.08
C HIS A 155 -5.54 13.32 -9.21
N PHE A 156 -4.89 12.51 -10.05
CA PHE A 156 -3.48 12.71 -10.37
C PHE A 156 -3.23 14.17 -10.80
N PRO A 157 -2.19 14.86 -10.29
CA PRO A 157 -1.02 14.33 -9.58
C PRO A 157 -1.10 14.36 -8.05
N GLU A 158 -2.26 14.57 -7.43
CA GLU A 158 -2.33 14.80 -5.97
C GLU A 158 -1.79 13.62 -5.13
N GLN A 159 -1.96 12.38 -5.58
CA GLN A 159 -1.38 11.20 -4.92
C GLN A 159 0.15 11.21 -4.92
N LEU A 160 0.74 11.67 -6.03
CA LEU A 160 2.18 11.85 -6.13
C LEU A 160 2.63 13.01 -5.25
N ASN A 161 1.88 14.11 -5.22
CA ASN A 161 2.18 15.25 -4.36
C ASN A 161 2.20 14.83 -2.87
N ASP A 162 1.22 14.05 -2.42
CA ASP A 162 1.19 13.52 -1.04
C ASP A 162 2.40 12.62 -0.76
N ALA A 163 2.71 11.68 -1.66
CA ALA A 163 3.84 10.78 -1.48
C ALA A 163 5.18 11.52 -1.45
N VAL A 164 5.34 12.55 -2.28
CA VAL A 164 6.53 13.40 -2.33
C VAL A 164 6.65 14.25 -1.07
N ALA A 165 5.55 14.89 -0.63
CA ALA A 165 5.51 15.72 0.57
C ALA A 165 5.89 14.92 1.82
N ALA A 166 5.24 13.78 2.04
CA ALA A 166 5.54 12.90 3.17
C ALA A 166 6.98 12.38 3.15
N THR A 167 7.48 12.00 1.95
CA THR A 167 8.87 11.53 1.78
C THR A 167 9.87 12.65 2.09
N LYS A 168 9.70 13.85 1.53
CA LYS A 168 10.59 14.99 1.79
C LYS A 168 10.58 15.38 3.26
N TYR A 169 9.40 15.39 3.88
CA TYR A 169 9.28 15.68 5.29
C TYR A 169 10.08 14.68 6.13
N PHE A 170 9.96 13.38 5.84
CA PHE A 170 10.73 12.33 6.52
C PHE A 170 12.24 12.46 6.32
N LEU A 171 12.68 12.97 5.16
CA LEU A 171 14.10 13.18 4.83
C LEU A 171 14.73 14.39 5.55
N HIS A 172 13.96 15.22 6.26
CA HIS A 172 14.52 16.32 7.03
C HIS A 172 15.47 15.80 8.13
N PRO A 173 16.66 16.42 8.33
CA PRO A 173 17.66 15.95 9.28
C PRO A 173 17.14 15.74 10.70
N GLU A 174 16.25 16.62 11.16
CA GLU A 174 15.61 16.55 12.48
C GLU A 174 14.68 15.34 12.62
N VAL A 175 13.94 14.99 11.55
CA VAL A 175 13.06 13.83 11.53
C VAL A 175 13.89 12.54 11.47
N LEU A 176 14.93 12.51 10.62
CA LEU A 176 15.87 11.37 10.58
C LEU A 176 16.55 11.15 11.93
N ALA A 177 16.93 12.23 12.64
CA ALA A 177 17.52 12.14 13.98
C ALA A 177 16.52 11.60 15.02
N GLU A 178 15.25 12.01 14.97
CA GLU A 178 14.18 11.50 15.84
C GLU A 178 14.07 9.98 15.78
N TYR A 179 14.09 9.41 14.57
CA TYR A 179 14.01 7.95 14.35
C TYR A 179 15.37 7.26 14.35
N SER A 180 16.46 7.98 14.64
CA SER A 180 17.84 7.50 14.58
C SER A 180 18.19 6.84 13.24
N VAL A 181 17.69 7.39 12.14
CA VAL A 181 17.87 6.87 10.77
C VAL A 181 19.16 7.40 10.15
N ASP A 182 19.85 6.53 9.43
CA ASP A 182 21.04 6.86 8.65
C ASP A 182 20.62 7.48 7.31
N PRO A 183 20.94 8.77 7.05
CA PRO A 183 20.57 9.42 5.79
C PRO A 183 21.16 8.68 4.57
N SER A 184 22.27 7.96 4.72
CA SER A 184 22.90 7.22 3.62
C SER A 184 22.24 5.87 3.31
N ARG A 185 21.24 5.43 4.09
CA ARG A 185 20.59 4.11 3.98
C ARG A 185 19.07 4.21 4.01
N ILE A 186 18.53 4.95 3.04
CA ILE A 186 17.09 5.16 2.87
C ILE A 186 16.65 4.49 1.56
N ALA A 187 15.54 3.76 1.59
CA ALA A 187 14.92 3.22 0.39
C ALA A 187 13.49 3.73 0.24
N VAL A 188 12.99 3.76 -0.98
CA VAL A 188 11.57 3.97 -1.30
C VAL A 188 11.07 2.73 -2.03
N SER A 189 9.90 2.25 -1.61
CA SER A 189 9.29 1.01 -2.08
C SER A 189 7.78 1.16 -2.20
N GLY A 190 7.17 0.28 -2.97
CA GLY A 190 5.73 0.17 -3.14
C GLY A 190 5.35 -0.94 -4.10
N ASP A 191 4.10 -1.38 -4.03
CA ASP A 191 3.53 -2.42 -4.89
C ASP A 191 2.57 -1.81 -5.93
N SER A 192 2.53 -2.37 -7.14
CA SER A 192 1.57 -1.98 -8.17
C SER A 192 1.56 -0.45 -8.42
N ALA A 193 0.42 0.21 -8.23
CA ALA A 193 0.27 1.67 -8.32
C ALA A 193 1.16 2.44 -7.33
N GLY A 194 1.42 1.89 -6.14
CA GLY A 194 2.36 2.44 -5.16
C GLY A 194 3.81 2.30 -5.60
N GLY A 195 4.14 1.23 -6.34
CA GLY A 195 5.45 1.08 -6.99
C GLY A 195 5.68 2.12 -8.11
N ASN A 196 4.62 2.48 -8.85
CA ASN A 196 4.67 3.60 -9.80
C ASN A 196 4.96 4.93 -9.07
N LEU A 197 4.26 5.20 -7.96
CA LEU A 197 4.51 6.39 -7.13
C LEU A 197 5.92 6.39 -6.54
N ALA A 198 6.40 5.25 -6.02
CA ALA A 198 7.75 5.11 -5.47
C ALA A 198 8.83 5.48 -6.51
N ALA A 199 8.70 4.98 -7.73
CA ALA A 199 9.61 5.33 -8.81
C ALA A 199 9.57 6.84 -9.15
N ALA A 200 8.38 7.44 -9.19
CA ALA A 200 8.21 8.86 -9.47
C ALA A 200 8.75 9.75 -8.33
N VAL A 201 8.53 9.37 -7.07
CA VAL A 201 9.09 10.06 -5.89
C VAL A 201 10.61 10.10 -5.95
N CYS A 202 11.25 8.97 -6.25
CA CYS A 202 12.71 8.92 -6.37
C CYS A 202 13.24 9.86 -7.45
N GLN A 203 12.59 9.94 -8.60
CA GLN A 203 12.98 10.86 -9.67
C GLN A 203 12.87 12.33 -9.22
N GLN A 204 11.79 12.70 -8.51
CA GLN A 204 11.62 14.08 -8.06
C GLN A 204 12.59 14.48 -6.93
N VAL A 205 12.81 13.59 -5.96
CA VAL A 205 13.72 13.85 -4.84
C VAL A 205 15.18 13.92 -5.31
N GLU A 206 15.57 13.14 -6.32
CA GLU A 206 16.91 13.21 -6.92
C GLU A 206 17.14 14.55 -7.65
N VAL A 207 16.20 14.95 -8.52
CA VAL A 207 16.29 16.22 -9.27
C VAL A 207 16.37 17.43 -8.33
N GLU A 208 15.52 17.49 -7.31
CA GLU A 208 15.54 18.60 -6.35
C GLU A 208 16.74 18.54 -5.40
N GLY A 209 17.24 17.34 -5.09
CA GLY A 209 18.48 17.16 -4.36
C GLY A 209 19.66 17.80 -5.09
N GLU A 210 19.71 17.70 -6.42
CA GLU A 210 20.72 18.37 -7.24
C GLU A 210 20.54 19.91 -7.27
N GLU A 211 19.30 20.42 -7.29
CA GLU A 211 19.03 21.87 -7.23
C GLU A 211 19.33 22.46 -5.84
N MET A 212 18.98 21.76 -4.75
CA MET A 212 19.28 22.16 -3.37
C MET A 212 20.79 22.18 -3.09
N LEU A 213 21.55 21.30 -3.75
CA LEU A 213 23.03 21.30 -3.70
C LEU A 213 23.67 22.51 -4.39
N GLN A 214 22.96 23.22 -5.29
CA GLN A 214 23.47 24.49 -5.84
C GLN A 214 23.38 25.65 -4.85
N TYR A 215 22.48 25.56 -3.85
CA TYR A 215 22.28 26.59 -2.84
C TYR A 215 23.04 26.34 -1.53
N PHE A 216 23.51 25.11 -1.27
CA PHE A 216 24.27 24.76 -0.06
C PHE A 216 25.66 24.22 -0.40
N SER A 217 26.71 24.87 0.14
CA SER A 217 28.12 24.48 0.05
C SER A 217 28.32 22.97 0.22
N ALA A 218 28.88 22.36 -0.83
CA ALA A 218 29.19 20.94 -0.96
C ALA A 218 30.05 20.37 0.19
N THR A 219 29.40 19.93 1.26
CA THR A 219 29.93 18.95 2.23
C THR A 219 28.76 18.50 3.12
N GLN A 220 28.62 17.18 3.28
CA GLN A 220 27.61 16.45 4.07
C GLN A 220 26.23 16.24 3.42
N LEU A 221 25.86 14.95 3.35
CA LEU A 221 24.51 14.41 3.12
C LEU A 221 24.05 14.31 1.64
N ARG A 222 24.62 13.35 0.91
CA ARG A 222 23.85 12.66 -0.12
C ARG A 222 23.01 11.58 0.57
N PRO A 223 21.68 11.69 0.67
CA PRO A 223 20.90 10.52 0.98
C PRO A 223 21.01 9.56 -0.20
N SER A 224 21.59 8.38 0.02
CA SER A 224 21.57 7.32 -0.99
C SER A 224 20.15 6.76 -0.99
N VAL A 225 19.27 7.33 -1.82
CA VAL A 225 17.90 6.82 -1.98
C VAL A 225 17.93 5.65 -2.95
N TYR A 226 17.80 4.44 -2.44
CA TYR A 226 17.73 3.24 -3.27
C TYR A 226 16.26 2.93 -3.62
N VAL A 227 15.98 2.76 -4.91
CA VAL A 227 14.67 2.27 -5.38
C VAL A 227 14.65 0.75 -5.21
N ILE A 228 13.76 0.25 -4.36
CA ILE A 228 13.47 -1.19 -4.33
C ILE A 228 12.00 -1.37 -4.68
N CYS A 229 11.70 -1.53 -5.97
CA CYS A 229 10.36 -1.90 -6.43
C CYS A 229 10.11 -3.38 -6.16
N TYR A 230 9.30 -3.70 -5.14
CA TYR A 230 8.77 -5.05 -4.97
C TYR A 230 7.40 -5.15 -5.62
N ALA A 231 7.33 -5.85 -6.76
CA ALA A 231 6.07 -6.41 -7.24
C ALA A 231 5.86 -7.76 -6.53
N TYR A 232 5.28 -7.77 -5.34
CA TYR A 232 4.77 -9.02 -4.77
C TYR A 232 3.53 -9.43 -5.57
N VAL A 233 3.69 -10.45 -6.41
CA VAL A 233 2.60 -11.36 -6.76
C VAL A 233 2.46 -12.28 -5.55
N TRP A 234 1.24 -12.40 -5.04
CA TRP A 234 0.85 -13.14 -3.85
C TRP A 234 1.37 -14.58 -3.82
N ASP A 235 2.41 -14.86 -3.04
CA ASP A 235 2.74 -16.23 -2.58
C ASP A 235 2.01 -16.49 -1.25
N LEU A 236 0.69 -16.65 -1.34
CA LEU A 236 -0.13 -17.33 -0.33
C LEU A 236 -1.05 -18.31 -1.06
N LEU A 237 -0.45 -19.38 -1.58
CA LEU A 237 -1.11 -20.62 -1.98
C LEU A 237 -0.33 -21.81 -1.41
#